data_AF-A0A059V8E8-F1
#
_entry.id   AF-A0A059V8E8-F1
#
_cell.length_a   1.000
_cell.length_b   1.000
_cell.length_c   1.000
_cell.angle_alpha   90.00
_cell.angle_beta   90.00
_cell.angle_gamma   90.00
#
_symmetry.space_group_name_H-M   'P 1'
#
loop_
_entity.id
_entity.type
_entity.pdbx_description
1 polymer ?
#
loop_
_entity_poly.entity_id
_entity_poly.type
_entity_poly.pdbx_seq_one_letter_code
_entity_poly.pdbx_strand_id
1 'polypeptide(L)'
;MSLDLKDKQGGKNFGKIKQQQNDTLDEINQQYLEHESYKDVEDLAEKLASYKKQFVEFDLDNSGDIDFMELKQMLEKIGQPKTHLECKKMIKEVNKSDTGTICYTEFLDMMLGAKNSVLRLILLFEEKSKKEKESKVKGPPPKKTLDELLNSGTK
;
A
#
# COMPACT_ATOMS: atom_id res chain seq x y z
N MET A 1 45.07 5.44 3.97
CA MET A 1 43.68 5.89 4.25
C MET A 1 42.90 4.67 4.67
N SER A 2 42.57 4.57 5.96
CA SER A 2 41.80 3.45 6.50
C SER A 2 40.33 3.66 6.15
N LEU A 3 39.70 2.71 5.48
CA LEU A 3 38.25 2.72 5.25
C LEU A 3 37.59 2.35 6.58
N ASP A 4 37.11 3.36 7.31
CA ASP A 4 36.39 3.17 8.56
C ASP A 4 34.97 2.66 8.27
N LEU A 5 34.76 1.35 8.41
CA LEU A 5 33.48 0.63 8.18
C LEU A 5 32.47 0.83 9.33
N LYS A 6 32.49 1.99 10.01
CA LYS A 6 31.65 2.27 11.19
C LYS A 6 30.55 3.30 11.00
N ASP A 7 30.15 3.63 9.78
CA ASP A 7 28.90 4.35 9.55
C ASP A 7 27.69 3.42 9.68
N LYS A 8 27.38 3.06 10.93
CA LYS A 8 26.10 2.48 11.38
C LYS A 8 24.99 3.54 11.46
N GLN A 9 25.20 4.72 10.87
CA GLN A 9 24.31 5.87 11.02
C GLN A 9 22.99 5.72 10.24
N GLY A 10 22.96 4.81 9.26
CA GLY A 10 21.75 4.46 8.52
C GLY A 10 20.61 4.00 9.43
N GLY A 11 20.86 3.13 10.42
CA GLY A 11 19.78 2.55 11.24
C GLY A 11 19.03 3.55 12.11
N LYS A 12 19.74 4.46 12.78
CA LYS A 12 19.11 5.47 13.67
C LYS A 12 18.42 6.58 12.89
N ASN A 13 19.02 7.03 11.80
CA ASN A 13 18.43 8.10 10.98
C ASN A 13 17.21 7.59 10.21
N PHE A 14 17.32 6.40 9.61
CA PHE A 14 16.20 5.74 8.93
C PHE A 14 15.02 5.50 9.87
N GLY A 15 15.27 5.04 11.10
CA GLY A 15 14.21 4.87 12.10
C GLY A 15 13.50 6.18 12.44
N LYS A 16 14.24 7.29 12.56
CA LYS A 16 13.64 8.62 12.79
C LYS A 16 12.81 9.10 11.61
N ILE A 17 13.30 8.94 10.37
CA ILE A 17 12.57 9.34 9.16
C ILE A 17 11.24 8.58 9.08
N LYS A 18 11.28 7.25 9.29
CA LYS A 18 10.05 6.44 9.30
C LYS A 18 9.08 6.84 10.40
N GLN A 19 9.58 7.15 11.59
CA GLN A 19 8.73 7.60 12.68
C GLN A 19 8.09 8.95 12.35
N GLN A 20 8.87 9.90 11.85
CA GLN A 20 8.36 11.22 11.46
C GLN A 20 7.30 11.14 10.35
N GLN A 21 7.54 10.30 9.33
CA GLN A 21 6.54 10.01 8.30
C GLN A 21 5.28 9.43 8.95
N ASN A 22 5.41 8.39 9.79
CA ASN A 22 4.28 7.76 10.45
C ASN A 22 3.44 8.75 11.27
N ASP A 23 4.09 9.62 12.05
CA ASP A 23 3.44 10.64 12.87
C ASP A 23 2.72 11.66 11.99
N THR A 24 3.35 12.12 10.90
CA THR A 24 2.74 13.03 9.92
C THR A 24 1.48 12.43 9.29
N LEU A 25 1.52 11.14 8.90
CA LEU A 25 0.37 10.45 8.35
C LEU A 25 -0.76 10.26 9.38
N ASP A 26 -0.42 10.07 10.67
CA ASP A 26 -1.40 10.00 11.75
C ASP A 26 -2.08 11.35 11.98
N GLU A 27 -1.33 12.45 11.96
CA GLU A 27 -1.88 13.81 12.05
C GLU A 27 -2.87 14.09 10.90
N ILE A 28 -2.52 13.72 9.67
CA ILE A 28 -3.42 13.85 8.52
C ILE A 28 -4.67 12.98 8.71
N ASN A 29 -4.53 11.74 9.19
CA ASN A 29 -5.68 10.89 9.46
C ASN A 29 -6.63 11.50 10.51
N GLN A 30 -6.10 12.12 11.58
CA GLN A 30 -6.93 12.82 12.57
C GLN A 30 -7.71 13.97 11.94
N GLN A 31 -7.08 14.75 11.05
CA GLN A 31 -7.79 15.83 10.34
C GLN A 31 -8.96 15.27 9.51
N TYR A 32 -8.81 14.12 8.85
CA TYR A 32 -9.89 13.49 8.08
C TYR A 32 -11.02 12.96 8.98
N LEU A 33 -10.69 12.43 10.17
CA LEU A 33 -11.68 11.97 11.15
C LEU A 33 -12.54 13.12 11.69
N GLU A 34 -11.96 14.30 11.84
CA GLU A 34 -12.64 15.49 12.37
C GLU A 34 -13.35 16.31 11.27
N HIS A 35 -13.09 16.02 9.99
CA HIS A 35 -13.59 16.84 8.89
C HIS A 35 -15.05 16.49 8.51
N GLU A 36 -15.92 17.51 8.50
CA GLU A 36 -17.36 17.37 8.25
C GLU A 36 -17.72 16.67 6.93
N SER A 37 -16.88 16.75 5.90
CA SER A 37 -17.15 16.07 4.62
C SER A 37 -17.00 14.55 4.66
N TYR A 38 -16.39 13.99 5.71
CA TYR A 38 -16.13 12.57 5.84
C TYR A 38 -16.88 11.91 7.00
N LYS A 39 -17.65 12.66 7.78
CA LYS A 39 -18.38 12.15 8.96
C LYS A 39 -19.37 11.01 8.66
N ASP A 40 -19.92 10.99 7.45
CA ASP A 40 -20.89 9.98 7.01
C ASP A 40 -20.20 8.77 6.36
N VAL A 41 -18.87 8.76 6.27
CA VAL A 41 -18.13 7.61 5.74
C VAL A 41 -18.07 6.52 6.80
N GLU A 42 -18.77 5.42 6.55
CA GLU A 42 -18.72 4.23 7.41
C GLU A 42 -17.28 3.69 7.54
N ASP A 43 -16.93 3.25 8.75
CA ASP A 43 -15.63 2.68 9.11
C ASP A 43 -14.43 3.55 8.70
N LEU A 44 -14.59 4.89 8.74
CA LEU A 44 -13.56 5.82 8.28
C LEU A 44 -12.20 5.59 8.96
N ALA A 45 -12.18 5.38 10.27
CA ALA A 45 -10.93 5.12 11.01
C ALA A 45 -10.20 3.87 10.52
N GLU A 46 -10.94 2.78 10.25
CA GLU A 46 -10.35 1.54 9.73
C GLU A 46 -9.85 1.71 8.29
N LYS A 47 -10.61 2.45 7.46
CA LYS A 47 -10.20 2.79 6.09
C LYS A 47 -8.92 3.62 6.08
N LEU A 48 -8.85 4.68 6.88
CA LEU A 48 -7.67 5.54 7.00
C LEU A 48 -6.43 4.74 7.47
N ALA A 49 -6.60 3.84 8.43
CA ALA A 49 -5.52 2.95 8.86
C ALA A 49 -5.05 2.00 7.74
N SER A 50 -5.98 1.44 6.95
CA SER A 50 -5.64 0.61 5.79
C SER A 50 -4.92 1.41 4.70
N TYR A 51 -5.43 2.60 4.36
CA TYR A 51 -4.85 3.48 3.34
C TYR A 51 -3.49 4.00 3.75
N LYS A 52 -3.28 4.34 5.01
CA LYS A 52 -1.96 4.66 5.57
C LYS A 52 -0.97 3.53 5.33
N LYS A 53 -1.36 2.29 5.67
CA LYS A 53 -0.51 1.12 5.47
C LYS A 53 -0.14 0.92 4.00
N GLN A 54 -1.11 1.05 3.09
CA GLN A 54 -0.85 0.97 1.65
C GLN A 54 0.11 2.06 1.18
N PHE A 55 -0.10 3.30 1.62
CA PHE A 55 0.74 4.42 1.22
C PHE A 55 2.19 4.22 1.65
N VAL A 56 2.44 3.77 2.88
CA VAL A 56 3.79 3.44 3.38
C VAL A 56 4.43 2.26 2.63
N GLU A 57 3.63 1.37 2.05
CA GLU A 57 4.16 0.31 1.17
C GLU A 57 4.55 0.83 -0.23
N PHE A 58 4.03 1.99 -0.64
CA PHE A 58 4.24 2.59 -1.97
C PHE A 58 5.36 3.64 -1.94
N ASP A 59 5.37 4.51 -0.93
CA ASP A 59 6.42 5.49 -0.67
C ASP A 59 7.66 4.77 -0.10
N LEU A 60 8.54 4.35 -1.00
CA LEU A 60 9.69 3.49 -0.70
C LEU A 60 10.83 4.29 -0.09
N ASP A 61 10.97 5.55 -0.50
CA ASP A 61 12.02 6.44 -0.02
C ASP A 61 11.61 7.23 1.24
N ASN A 62 10.33 7.17 1.64
CA ASN A 62 9.73 7.85 2.79
C ASN A 62 9.75 9.38 2.61
N SER A 63 9.60 9.85 1.38
CA SER A 63 9.52 11.27 1.02
C SER A 63 8.21 11.92 1.47
N GLY A 64 7.16 11.13 1.68
CA GLY A 64 5.80 11.59 1.96
C GLY A 64 4.94 11.72 0.70
N ASP A 65 5.48 11.41 -0.48
CA ASP A 65 4.83 11.45 -1.78
C ASP A 65 5.07 10.15 -2.53
N ILE A 66 4.14 9.76 -3.41
CA ILE A 66 4.34 8.65 -4.34
C ILE A 66 4.77 9.22 -5.69
N ASP A 67 5.98 8.91 -6.11
CA ASP A 67 6.50 9.32 -7.41
C ASP A 67 6.11 8.35 -8.55
N PHE A 68 6.52 8.72 -9.77
CA PHE A 68 6.29 7.89 -10.96
C PHE A 68 6.90 6.49 -10.86
N MET A 69 8.12 6.40 -10.33
CA MET A 69 8.86 5.14 -10.26
C MET A 69 8.27 4.22 -9.19
N GLU A 70 7.85 4.78 -8.06
CA GLU A 70 7.19 4.09 -6.97
C GLU A 70 5.82 3.56 -7.38
N LEU A 71 5.00 4.38 -8.04
CA LEU A 71 3.74 3.93 -8.60
C LEU A 71 3.96 2.78 -9.59
N LYS A 72 4.95 2.90 -10.48
CA LYS A 72 5.26 1.86 -11.46
C LYS A 72 5.67 0.55 -10.79
N GLN A 73 6.57 0.60 -9.82
CA GLN A 73 7.04 -0.57 -9.06
C GLN A 73 5.90 -1.23 -8.28
N MET A 74 5.03 -0.42 -7.68
CA MET A 74 3.82 -0.92 -7.01
C MET A 74 2.94 -1.71 -7.98
N LEU A 75 2.60 -1.10 -9.13
CA LEU A 75 1.74 -1.69 -10.14
C LEU A 75 2.29 -3.02 -10.68
N GLU A 76 3.62 -3.11 -10.85
CA GLU A 76 4.31 -4.36 -11.18
C GLU A 76 4.19 -5.40 -10.06
N LYS A 77 4.39 -5.01 -8.80
CA LYS A 77 4.30 -5.88 -7.62
C LYS A 77 2.90 -6.49 -7.44
N ILE A 78 1.85 -5.75 -7.74
CA ILE A 78 0.46 -6.24 -7.66
C ILE A 78 0.01 -7.00 -8.92
N GLY A 79 0.90 -7.20 -9.90
CA GLY A 79 0.62 -7.95 -11.13
C GLY A 79 -0.23 -7.18 -12.14
N GLN A 80 -0.22 -5.84 -12.09
CA GLN A 80 -0.91 -4.94 -13.02
C GLN A 80 0.08 -3.98 -13.69
N PRO A 81 1.10 -4.49 -14.42
CA PRO A 81 2.10 -3.62 -15.05
C PRO A 81 1.44 -2.63 -16.01
N LYS A 82 1.92 -1.38 -15.99
CA LYS A 82 1.42 -0.29 -16.82
C LYS A 82 2.55 0.37 -17.61
N THR A 83 2.20 0.93 -18.75
CA THR A 83 3.12 1.72 -19.56
C THR A 83 3.45 3.04 -18.85
N HIS A 84 4.58 3.64 -19.23
CA HIS A 84 4.99 4.97 -18.75
C HIS A 84 3.88 6.02 -18.91
N LEU A 85 3.19 6.01 -20.06
CA LEU A 85 2.12 6.95 -20.36
C LEU A 85 0.89 6.72 -19.48
N GLU A 86 0.54 5.47 -19.20
CA GLU A 86 -0.57 5.15 -18.30
C GLU A 86 -0.28 5.58 -16.87
N CYS A 87 0.91 5.30 -16.32
CA CYS A 87 1.28 5.75 -14.97
C CYS A 87 1.24 7.28 -14.86
N LYS A 88 1.79 8.01 -15.85
CA LYS A 88 1.71 9.48 -15.88
C LYS A 88 0.27 10.00 -15.91
N LYS A 89 -0.62 9.33 -16.66
CA LYS A 89 -2.04 9.68 -16.69
C LYS A 89 -2.72 9.42 -15.34
N MET A 90 -2.39 8.31 -14.67
CA MET A 90 -2.92 8.00 -13.34
C MET A 90 -2.49 9.03 -12.30
N ILE A 91 -1.21 9.44 -12.29
CA ILE A 91 -0.73 10.51 -11.40
C ILE A 91 -1.47 11.80 -11.69
N LYS A 92 -1.55 12.21 -12.95
CA LYS A 92 -2.23 13.45 -13.35
C LYS A 92 -3.72 13.47 -12.99
N GLU A 93 -4.39 12.31 -12.97
CA GLU A 93 -5.80 12.22 -12.58
C GLU A 93 -6.02 12.54 -11.09
N VAL A 94 -5.01 12.29 -10.26
CA VAL A 94 -5.09 12.37 -8.79
C VAL A 94 -4.40 13.62 -8.25
N ASN A 95 -3.28 14.02 -8.85
CA ASN A 95 -2.46 15.12 -8.40
C ASN A 95 -3.13 16.47 -8.70
N LYS A 96 -3.70 17.08 -7.66
CA LYS A 96 -4.40 18.38 -7.72
C LYS A 96 -3.45 19.55 -7.52
N SER A 97 -2.31 19.30 -6.87
CA SER A 97 -1.29 20.28 -6.54
C SER A 97 -0.26 20.50 -7.66
N ASP A 98 -0.37 19.77 -8.78
CA ASP A 98 0.52 19.84 -9.94
C ASP A 98 2.02 19.61 -9.63
N THR A 99 2.33 18.88 -8.55
CA THR A 99 3.69 18.48 -8.16
C THR A 99 4.28 17.41 -9.07
N GLY A 100 3.44 16.66 -9.79
CA GLY A 100 3.85 15.48 -10.57
C GLY A 100 4.06 14.21 -9.73
N THR A 101 3.72 14.26 -8.44
CA THR A 101 3.71 13.16 -7.48
C THR A 101 2.31 13.07 -6.84
N ILE A 102 2.03 12.03 -6.04
CA ILE A 102 0.78 11.93 -5.28
C ILE A 102 1.11 12.03 -3.80
N CYS A 103 0.74 13.14 -3.16
CA CYS A 103 0.90 13.26 -1.72
C CYS A 103 -0.17 12.47 -0.96
N TYR A 104 0.01 12.25 0.35
CA TYR A 104 -0.92 11.43 1.12
C TYR A 104 -2.36 11.95 1.12
N THR A 105 -2.57 13.26 1.17
CA THR A 105 -3.92 13.84 1.11
C THR A 105 -4.59 13.62 -0.24
N GLU A 106 -3.85 13.74 -1.35
CA GLU A 106 -4.36 13.42 -2.69
C GLU A 106 -4.70 11.94 -2.84
N PHE A 107 -3.91 11.07 -2.22
CA PHE A 107 -4.19 9.63 -2.15
C PHE A 107 -5.49 9.34 -1.38
N LEU A 108 -5.68 9.95 -0.21
CA LEU A 108 -6.90 9.79 0.59
C LEU A 108 -8.14 10.33 -0.14
N ASP A 109 -8.05 11.52 -0.71
CA ASP A 109 -9.12 12.12 -1.52
C ASP A 109 -9.54 11.20 -2.68
N MET A 110 -8.58 10.55 -3.34
CA MET A 110 -8.86 9.56 -4.37
C MET A 110 -9.58 8.33 -3.80
N MET A 111 -9.08 7.78 -2.69
CA MET A 111 -9.61 6.53 -2.13
C MET A 111 -11.00 6.69 -1.51
N LEU A 112 -11.25 7.84 -0.85
CA LEU A 112 -12.51 8.16 -0.18
C LEU A 112 -13.53 8.84 -1.10
N GLY A 113 -13.09 9.48 -2.19
CA GLY A 113 -13.97 10.27 -3.06
C GLY A 113 -15.05 9.47 -3.77
N ALA A 114 -15.97 10.15 -4.47
CA ALA A 114 -16.99 9.48 -5.29
C ALA A 114 -16.49 9.10 -6.70
N LYS A 115 -15.43 9.75 -7.19
CA LYS A 115 -14.89 9.55 -8.53
C LYS A 115 -14.12 8.23 -8.61
N ASN A 116 -14.31 7.49 -9.70
CA ASN A 116 -13.56 6.27 -9.98
C ASN A 116 -12.35 6.62 -10.85
N SER A 117 -11.19 6.78 -10.24
CA SER A 117 -9.92 6.84 -10.98
C SER A 117 -9.44 5.44 -11.33
N VAL A 118 -8.63 5.32 -12.38
CA VAL A 118 -8.09 4.01 -12.78
C VAL A 118 -7.25 3.41 -11.65
N LEU A 119 -6.45 4.24 -10.98
CA LEU A 119 -5.62 3.83 -9.85
C LEU A 119 -6.48 3.33 -8.68
N ARG A 120 -7.55 4.04 -8.32
CA ARG A 120 -8.47 3.62 -7.26
C ARG A 120 -9.10 2.26 -7.56
N LEU A 121 -9.57 2.04 -8.79
CA LEU A 121 -10.18 0.79 -9.18
C LEU A 121 -9.20 -0.37 -9.00
N ILE A 122 -7.96 -0.22 -9.48
CA ILE A 122 -6.91 -1.23 -9.34
C ILE A 122 -6.68 -1.58 -7.85
N LEU A 123 -6.54 -0.58 -6.99
CA LEU A 123 -6.27 -0.78 -5.56
C LEU A 123 -7.43 -1.45 -4.82
N LEU A 124 -8.68 -1.06 -5.13
CA LEU A 124 -9.86 -1.68 -4.51
C LEU A 124 -10.05 -3.15 -4.92
N PHE A 125 -9.69 -3.52 -6.16
CA PHE A 125 -9.72 -4.92 -6.59
C PHE A 125 -8.61 -5.75 -5.93
N GLU A 126 -7.44 -5.15 -5.71
CA GLU A 126 -6.32 -5.79 -5.04
C GLU A 126 -6.64 -6.11 -3.57
N GLU A 127 -7.25 -5.17 -2.83
CA GLU A 127 -7.68 -5.39 -1.45
C GLU A 127 -8.70 -6.53 -1.32
N LYS A 128 -9.69 -6.60 -2.21
CA LYS A 128 -10.70 -7.69 -2.21
C LYS A 128 -10.04 -9.04 -2.44
N SER A 129 -9.10 -9.10 -3.39
CA SER A 129 -8.36 -10.31 -3.72
C SER A 129 -7.47 -10.79 -2.56
N LYS A 130 -6.89 -9.87 -1.78
CA LYS A 130 -6.12 -10.18 -0.57
C LYS A 130 -7.01 -10.77 0.54
N LYS A 131 -8.15 -10.12 0.83
CA LYS A 131 -9.10 -10.59 1.86
C LYS A 131 -9.63 -12.00 1.56
N GLU A 132 -9.90 -12.33 0.30
CA GLU A 132 -10.32 -13.67 -0.12
C GLU A 132 -9.23 -14.75 0.02
N LYS A 133 -7.96 -14.36 -0.14
CA LYS A 133 -6.82 -15.28 0.05
C LYS A 133 -6.56 -15.51 1.53
N GLU A 134 -6.58 -14.48 2.37
CA GLU A 134 -6.39 -14.60 3.83
C GLU A 134 -7.52 -15.42 4.50
N SER A 135 -8.75 -15.33 4.02
CA SER A 135 -9.86 -16.14 4.55
C SER A 135 -9.75 -17.65 4.24
N LYS A 136 -8.93 -18.05 3.26
CA LYS A 136 -8.77 -19.46 2.82
C LYS A 136 -7.56 -20.17 3.45
N VAL A 137 -6.70 -19.49 4.20
CA VAL A 137 -5.50 -20.09 4.84
C VAL A 137 -5.74 -20.30 6.34
N LYS A 138 -6.50 -21.33 6.71
CA LYS A 138 -6.45 -21.89 8.08
C LYS A 138 -6.35 -23.41 8.04
N GLY A 139 -5.13 -23.91 8.24
CA GLY A 139 -4.82 -25.32 8.52
C GLY A 139 -3.51 -25.77 7.87
N PRO A 140 -2.57 -26.41 8.60
CA PRO A 140 -1.53 -27.21 7.97
C PRO A 140 -2.21 -28.23 7.05
N PRO A 141 -1.67 -28.52 5.86
CA PRO A 141 -2.21 -29.58 5.01
C PRO A 141 -2.35 -30.86 5.85
N PRO A 142 -3.49 -31.57 5.77
CA PRO A 142 -3.66 -32.83 6.49
C PRO A 142 -2.49 -33.74 6.11
N LYS A 143 -1.75 -34.21 7.11
CA LYS A 143 -0.69 -35.18 6.89
C LYS A 143 -1.37 -36.43 6.34
N LYS A 144 -1.14 -36.75 5.07
CA LYS A 144 -1.50 -38.06 4.53
C LYS A 144 -0.83 -39.10 5.40
N THR A 145 -1.60 -39.99 5.99
CA THR A 145 -1.03 -41.10 6.77
C THR A 145 -0.29 -42.04 5.82
N LEU A 146 0.67 -42.81 6.33
CA LEU A 146 1.39 -43.82 5.53
C LEU A 146 0.41 -44.79 4.85
N ASP A 147 -0.74 -45.05 5.47
CA ASP A 147 -1.80 -45.92 4.94
C ASP A 147 -2.44 -45.37 3.66
N GLU A 148 -2.55 -44.04 3.53
CA GLU A 148 -3.11 -43.39 2.32
C GLU A 148 -2.16 -43.43 1.13
N LEU A 149 -0.84 -43.52 1.37
CA LEU A 149 0.16 -43.61 0.31
C LEU A 149 0.26 -45.03 -0.26
N LEU A 150 0.12 -46.04 0.60
CA LEU A 150 0.29 -47.45 0.22
C LEU A 150 -0.91 -48.02 -0.55
N ASN A 151 -2.12 -47.45 -0.41
CA ASN A 151 -3.32 -47.93 -1.10
C ASN A 151 -3.57 -47.32 -2.49
N SER A 152 -2.69 -46.43 -2.98
CA SER A 152 -2.85 -45.78 -4.29
C SER A 152 -2.29 -46.58 -5.48
N GLY A 153 -1.77 -47.79 -5.23
CA GLY A 153 -1.03 -48.60 -6.21
C GLY A 153 -1.72 -49.85 -6.75
N THR A 154 -3.02 -50.05 -6.53
CA THR A 154 -3.74 -51.22 -7.09
C THR A 154 -5.05 -50.82 -7.77
N LYS A 155 -4.93 -50.45 -9.04
CA LYS A 155 -5.93 -50.76 -10.08
C LYS A 155 -5.23 -51.25 -11.32
#